data_AF-A0A497NX00-F1
#
_entry.id   AF-A0A497NX00-F1
#
_cell.length_a   1.000
_cell.length_b   1.000
_cell.length_c   1.000
_cell.angle_alpha   90.00
_cell.angle_beta   90.00
_cell.angle_gamma   90.00
#
_symmetry.space_group_name_H-M   'P 1'
#
loop_
_entity.id
_entity.type
_entity.pdbx_description
1 polymer ?
#
loop_
_entity_poly.entity_id
_entity_poly.type
_entity_poly.pdbx_seq_one_letter_code
_entity_poly.pdbx_strand_id
1 'polypeptide(L)'
;QQDLHLEHFLNFSEIFDTLRESEGEERTWEITQEALLKALTDLIEMRNKEGEALTQDIVERVRDLEKNVAEIERHAKENVSGTHKKMVNRVRQLARDCEVDEERLYSEIVLMADKLDVTEECVRLRSHNRLFFHILDEEAVVGKKLNFLLQEINRETNTISSKAANAEISHIVVRMKEEIEKLREQAQNLE
;
A
#
# COMPACT_ATOMS: atom_id res chain seq x y z
N GLN A 1 -56.11 28.11 56.32
CA GLN A 1 -55.77 27.58 54.98
C GLN A 1 -56.83 28.10 54.02
N GLN A 2 -56.44 28.68 52.90
CA GLN A 2 -57.40 29.12 51.87
C GLN A 2 -57.87 27.89 51.09
N ASP A 3 -59.17 27.84 50.82
CA ASP A 3 -59.78 26.79 50.01
C ASP A 3 -59.36 26.96 48.54
N LEU A 4 -58.89 25.86 47.95
CA LEU A 4 -58.50 25.81 46.55
C LEU A 4 -59.75 25.58 45.69
N HIS A 5 -60.07 26.55 44.83
CA HIS A 5 -61.17 26.45 43.87
C HIS A 5 -60.65 26.09 42.47
N LEU A 6 -61.50 25.46 41.65
CA LEU A 6 -61.16 24.99 40.30
C LEU A 6 -60.60 26.11 39.40
N GLU A 7 -61.10 27.34 39.59
CA GLU A 7 -60.65 28.54 38.89
C GLU A 7 -59.16 28.87 39.13
N HIS A 8 -58.62 28.51 40.30
CA HIS A 8 -57.21 28.70 40.59
C HIS A 8 -56.30 27.81 39.74
N PHE A 9 -56.77 26.62 39.34
CA PHE A 9 -56.00 25.72 38.48
C PHE A 9 -56.11 26.11 37.00
N LEU A 10 -57.27 26.59 36.55
CA LEU A 10 -57.50 26.99 35.16
C LEU A 10 -56.67 28.21 34.71
N ASN A 11 -56.20 29.03 35.66
CA ASN A 11 -55.31 30.16 35.39
C ASN A 11 -53.85 29.74 35.11
N PHE A 12 -53.50 28.49 35.39
CA PHE A 12 -52.18 27.95 35.06
C PHE A 12 -52.30 27.05 33.83
N SER A 13 -52.38 27.67 32.65
CA SER A 13 -52.44 26.96 31.36
C SER A 13 -51.25 26.02 31.12
N GLU A 14 -50.13 26.25 31.81
CA GLU A 14 -48.90 25.43 31.71
C GLU A 14 -48.91 24.18 32.61
N ILE A 15 -49.86 24.04 33.54
CA ILE A 15 -49.95 22.84 34.39
C ILE A 15 -50.70 21.71 33.66
N PHE A 16 -51.51 22.06 32.66
CA PHE A 16 -52.20 21.11 31.81
C PHE A 16 -51.36 20.79 30.57
N ASP A 17 -50.25 20.08 30.78
CA ASP A 17 -49.66 19.32 29.69
C ASP A 17 -50.66 18.23 29.32
N THR A 18 -51.25 18.34 28.14
CA THR A 18 -51.96 17.21 27.57
C THR A 18 -50.88 16.18 27.29
N LEU A 19 -50.78 15.18 28.17
CA LEU A 19 -50.15 13.89 27.85
C LEU A 19 -50.95 13.33 26.66
N ARG A 20 -50.65 13.84 25.46
CA ARG A 20 -50.94 13.12 24.23
C ARG A 20 -50.03 11.92 24.32
N GLU A 21 -50.57 10.80 24.80
CA GLU A 21 -50.04 9.50 24.40
C GLU A 21 -50.06 9.52 22.88
N SER A 22 -48.88 9.71 22.34
CA SER A 22 -48.59 9.90 20.94
C SER A 22 -48.67 8.54 20.27
N GLU A 23 -49.89 8.05 19.99
CA GLU A 23 -50.09 6.85 19.15
C GLU A 23 -49.30 6.94 17.82
N GLY A 24 -48.98 8.17 17.39
CA GLY A 24 -48.10 8.44 16.25
C GLY A 24 -46.60 8.26 16.51
N GLU A 25 -46.09 8.42 17.72
CA GLU A 25 -44.64 8.31 18.01
C GLU A 25 -44.16 6.87 17.96
N GLU A 26 -44.92 5.91 18.49
CA GLU A 26 -44.54 4.49 18.46
C GLU A 26 -44.53 3.96 17.02
N ARG A 27 -45.54 4.30 16.22
CA ARG A 27 -45.58 3.97 14.79
C ARG A 27 -44.50 4.69 13.98
N THR A 28 -44.18 5.94 14.32
CA THR A 28 -43.08 6.69 13.68
C THR A 28 -41.74 6.05 14.02
N TRP A 29 -41.56 5.61 15.27
CA TRP A 29 -40.37 4.89 15.72
C TRP A 29 -40.21 3.55 15.01
N GLU A 30 -41.25 2.74 14.88
CA GLU A 30 -41.21 1.46 14.15
C GLU A 30 -40.74 1.65 12.71
N ILE A 31 -41.34 2.61 11.98
CA ILE A 31 -40.96 2.91 10.59
C ILE A 31 -39.52 3.44 10.51
N THR A 32 -39.11 4.29 11.46
CA THR A 32 -37.75 4.82 11.52
C THR A 32 -36.72 3.73 11.80
N GLN A 33 -37.04 2.81 12.72
CA GLN A 33 -36.19 1.68 13.06
C GLN A 33 -36.03 0.74 11.87
N GLU A 34 -37.11 0.40 11.16
CA GLU A 34 -37.06 -0.45 9.97
C GLU A 34 -36.20 0.19 8.86
N ALA A 35 -36.41 1.48 8.59
CA ALA A 35 -35.61 2.21 7.59
C ALA A 35 -34.13 2.29 7.98
N LEU A 36 -33.83 2.52 9.27
CA LEU A 36 -32.46 2.58 9.79
C LEU A 36 -31.77 1.21 9.69
N LEU A 37 -32.44 0.13 10.10
CA LEU A 37 -31.90 -1.23 10.00
C LEU A 37 -31.60 -1.62 8.55
N LYS A 38 -32.50 -1.25 7.62
CA LYS A 38 -32.27 -1.46 6.19
C LYS A 38 -31.05 -0.67 5.71
N ALA A 39 -30.96 0.63 6.03
CA ALA A 39 -29.82 1.45 5.64
C ALA A 39 -28.48 0.95 6.22
N LEU A 40 -28.47 0.47 7.46
CA LEU A 40 -27.29 -0.15 8.08
C LEU A 40 -26.90 -1.45 7.38
N THR A 41 -27.88 -2.27 7.00
CA THR A 41 -27.64 -3.52 6.25
C THR A 41 -27.04 -3.23 4.88
N ASP A 42 -27.67 -2.31 4.13
CA ASP A 42 -27.18 -1.88 2.82
C ASP A 42 -25.77 -1.29 2.90
N LEU A 43 -25.47 -0.52 3.95
CA LEU A 43 -24.14 0.04 4.21
C LEU A 43 -23.09 -1.04 4.47
N ILE A 44 -23.40 -2.05 5.29
CA ILE A 44 -22.50 -3.18 5.58
C ILE A 44 -22.24 -3.99 4.30
N GLU A 45 -23.28 -4.31 3.53
CA GLU A 45 -23.13 -5.03 2.26
C GLU A 45 -22.26 -4.29 1.26
N MET A 46 -22.46 -2.96 1.14
CA MET A 46 -21.66 -2.11 0.26
C MET A 46 -20.19 -2.10 0.70
N ARG A 47 -19.92 -1.94 2.00
CA ARG A 47 -18.56 -1.97 2.56
C ARG A 47 -17.86 -3.29 2.35
N ASN A 48 -18.56 -4.41 2.50
CA ASN A 48 -17.97 -5.74 2.28
C ASN A 48 -17.59 -5.94 0.81
N LYS A 49 -18.45 -5.53 -0.13
CA LYS A 49 -18.15 -5.60 -1.58
C LYS A 49 -16.96 -4.71 -1.97
N GLU A 50 -16.91 -3.51 -1.41
CA GLU A 50 -15.79 -2.58 -1.62
C GLU A 50 -14.48 -3.15 -1.07
N GLY A 51 -14.51 -3.71 0.15
CA GLY A 51 -13.35 -4.34 0.78
C GLY A 51 -12.82 -5.55 0.01
N GLU A 52 -13.72 -6.38 -0.53
CA GLU A 52 -13.33 -7.53 -1.38
C GLU A 52 -12.65 -7.07 -2.68
N ALA A 53 -13.26 -6.10 -3.38
CA ALA A 53 -12.69 -5.54 -4.61
C ALA A 53 -11.32 -4.87 -4.36
N LEU A 54 -11.20 -4.12 -3.26
CA LEU A 54 -9.96 -3.46 -2.87
C LEU A 54 -8.85 -4.47 -2.53
N THR A 55 -9.20 -5.52 -1.79
CA THR A 55 -8.26 -6.60 -1.45
C THR A 55 -7.75 -7.30 -2.71
N GLN A 56 -8.64 -7.58 -3.66
CA GLN A 56 -8.27 -8.19 -4.93
C GLN A 56 -7.30 -7.30 -5.73
N ASP A 57 -7.59 -6.00 -5.86
CA ASP A 57 -6.71 -5.05 -6.56
C ASP A 57 -5.32 -5.01 -5.92
N ILE A 58 -5.25 -4.92 -4.59
CA ILE A 58 -3.99 -4.93 -3.84
C ILE A 58 -3.19 -6.22 -4.12
N VAL A 59 -3.84 -7.38 -4.06
CA VAL A 59 -3.17 -8.68 -4.31
C VAL A 59 -2.60 -8.75 -5.72
N GLU A 60 -3.33 -8.26 -6.72
CA GLU A 60 -2.87 -8.22 -8.11
C GLU A 60 -1.64 -7.33 -8.27
N ARG A 61 -1.62 -6.15 -7.63
CA ARG A 61 -0.47 -5.23 -7.65
C ARG A 61 0.77 -5.82 -7.00
N VAL A 62 0.63 -6.50 -5.85
CA VAL A 62 1.77 -7.15 -5.19
C VAL A 62 2.33 -8.29 -6.06
N ARG A 63 1.48 -9.03 -6.77
CA ARG A 63 1.94 -10.03 -7.75
C ARG A 63 2.69 -9.40 -8.92
N ASP A 64 2.27 -8.23 -9.37
CA ASP A 64 2.98 -7.50 -10.42
C ASP A 64 4.35 -6.99 -9.93
N LEU A 65 4.46 -6.56 -8.67
CA LEU A 65 5.76 -6.30 -8.05
C LEU A 65 6.65 -7.56 -8.04
N GLU A 66 6.12 -8.73 -7.70
CA GLU A 66 6.90 -9.98 -7.75
C GLU A 66 7.39 -10.33 -9.16
N LYS A 67 6.56 -10.11 -10.19
CA LYS A 67 6.96 -10.30 -11.60
C LYS A 67 8.08 -9.33 -11.99
N ASN A 68 7.95 -8.06 -11.62
CA ASN A 68 8.96 -7.04 -11.88
C ASN A 68 10.31 -7.40 -11.22
N VAL A 69 10.30 -7.90 -9.97
CA VAL A 69 11.52 -8.38 -9.30
C VAL A 69 12.16 -9.54 -10.07
N ALA A 70 11.37 -10.51 -10.54
CA ALA A 70 11.89 -11.60 -11.36
C ALA A 70 12.51 -11.12 -12.68
N GLU A 71 11.92 -10.10 -13.30
CA GLU A 71 12.44 -9.49 -14.53
C GLU A 71 13.77 -8.77 -14.28
N ILE A 72 13.89 -8.04 -13.16
CA ILE A 72 15.15 -7.41 -12.72
C ILE A 72 16.23 -8.47 -12.50
N GLU A 73 15.95 -9.55 -11.78
CA GLU A 73 16.91 -10.63 -11.54
C GLU A 73 17.40 -11.26 -12.86
N ARG A 74 16.51 -11.41 -13.84
CA ARG A 74 16.88 -11.93 -15.17
C ARG A 74 17.83 -10.97 -15.88
N HIS A 75 17.50 -9.68 -15.95
CA HIS A 75 18.36 -8.67 -16.57
C HIS A 75 19.68 -8.49 -15.84
N ALA A 76 19.68 -8.56 -14.51
CA ALA A 76 20.91 -8.49 -13.71
C ALA A 76 21.87 -9.64 -14.08
N LYS A 77 21.36 -10.88 -14.18
CA LYS A 77 22.15 -12.05 -14.59
C LYS A 77 22.68 -11.97 -16.02
N GLU A 78 21.85 -11.54 -16.97
CA GLU A 78 22.22 -11.41 -18.38
C GLU A 78 23.35 -10.37 -18.59
N ASN A 79 23.39 -9.33 -17.76
CA ASN A 79 24.35 -8.23 -17.90
C ASN A 79 25.74 -8.50 -17.32
N VAL A 80 25.94 -9.47 -16.41
CA VAL A 80 27.26 -9.72 -15.79
C VAL A 80 28.33 -10.03 -16.84
N SER A 81 28.02 -10.88 -17.81
CA SER A 81 28.94 -11.30 -18.89
C SER A 81 29.20 -10.18 -19.91
N GLY A 82 28.15 -9.45 -20.29
CA GLY A 82 28.22 -8.38 -21.29
C GLY A 82 28.94 -7.14 -20.78
N THR A 83 28.67 -6.75 -19.54
CA THR A 83 29.27 -5.57 -18.91
C THR A 83 30.76 -5.77 -18.67
N HIS A 84 31.20 -6.94 -18.18
CA HIS A 84 32.61 -7.24 -17.99
C HIS A 84 33.43 -7.06 -19.28
N LYS A 85 32.99 -7.67 -20.40
CA LYS A 85 33.69 -7.56 -21.69
C LYS A 85 33.68 -6.12 -22.23
N LYS A 86 32.56 -5.41 -22.13
CA LYS A 86 32.48 -4.00 -22.55
C LYS A 86 33.42 -3.13 -21.72
N MET A 87 33.51 -3.36 -20.41
CA MET A 87 34.36 -2.60 -19.49
C MET A 87 35.84 -2.79 -19.80
N VAL A 88 36.30 -4.05 -19.91
CA VAL A 88 37.71 -4.36 -20.24
C VAL A 88 38.10 -3.74 -21.57
N ASN A 89 37.23 -3.87 -22.59
CA ASN A 89 37.47 -3.26 -23.90
C ASN A 89 37.53 -1.73 -23.82
N ARG A 90 36.67 -1.11 -23.01
CA ARG A 90 36.63 0.35 -22.83
C ARG A 90 37.88 0.86 -22.12
N VAL A 91 38.33 0.17 -21.06
CA VAL A 91 39.56 0.52 -20.35
C VAL A 91 40.77 0.39 -21.27
N ARG A 92 40.90 -0.73 -22.01
CA ARG A 92 41.99 -0.91 -22.99
C ARG A 92 41.98 0.14 -24.10
N GLN A 93 40.80 0.53 -24.59
CA GLN A 93 40.66 1.61 -25.58
C GLN A 93 41.12 2.96 -25.02
N LEU A 94 40.81 3.26 -23.75
CA LEU A 94 41.18 4.52 -23.09
C LEU A 94 42.66 4.54 -22.67
N ALA A 95 43.22 3.39 -22.27
CA ALA A 95 44.59 3.26 -21.83
C ALA A 95 45.61 3.46 -22.96
N ARG A 96 45.22 3.28 -24.22
CA ARG A 96 46.04 3.44 -25.44
C ARG A 96 47.43 2.78 -25.33
N ASP A 97 48.42 3.53 -24.88
CA ASP A 97 49.85 3.19 -24.83
C ASP A 97 50.38 2.97 -23.40
N CYS A 98 49.54 3.13 -22.37
CA CYS A 98 49.92 2.81 -20.99
C CYS A 98 49.81 1.31 -20.74
N GLU A 99 50.84 0.75 -20.10
CA GLU A 99 50.80 -0.61 -19.59
C GLU A 99 49.68 -0.70 -18.53
N VAL A 100 48.68 -1.53 -18.80
CA VAL A 100 47.57 -1.74 -17.88
C VAL A 100 48.00 -2.80 -16.87
N ASP A 101 48.07 -2.42 -15.60
CA ASP A 101 48.19 -3.35 -14.50
C ASP A 101 46.90 -4.19 -14.44
N GLU A 102 46.98 -5.44 -14.91
CA GLU A 102 45.87 -6.36 -14.97
C GLU A 102 45.34 -6.70 -13.57
N GLU A 103 46.20 -6.81 -12.55
CA GLU A 103 45.78 -7.14 -11.17
C GLU A 103 44.95 -6.01 -10.56
N ARG A 104 45.39 -4.76 -10.79
CA ARG A 104 44.61 -3.58 -10.42
C ARG A 104 43.30 -3.49 -11.20
N LEU A 105 43.33 -3.77 -12.51
CA LEU A 105 42.13 -3.76 -13.35
C LEU A 105 41.09 -4.77 -12.86
N TYR A 106 41.50 -6.01 -12.57
CA TYR A 106 40.60 -7.03 -12.02
C TYR A 106 40.00 -6.60 -10.69
N SER A 107 40.81 -6.03 -9.79
CA SER A 107 40.35 -5.55 -8.49
C SER A 107 39.27 -4.46 -8.62
N GLU A 108 39.47 -3.49 -9.52
CA GLU A 108 38.49 -2.43 -9.80
C GLU A 108 37.20 -2.98 -10.42
N ILE A 109 37.32 -3.97 -11.33
CA ILE A 109 36.16 -4.63 -11.94
C ILE A 109 35.33 -5.37 -10.88
N VAL A 110 35.98 -6.06 -9.93
CA VAL A 110 35.28 -6.73 -8.83
C VAL A 110 34.55 -5.71 -7.94
N LEU A 111 35.23 -4.62 -7.54
CA LEU A 111 34.62 -3.55 -6.76
C LEU A 111 33.42 -2.90 -7.47
N MET A 112 33.50 -2.73 -8.79
CA MET A 112 32.38 -2.21 -9.58
C MET A 112 31.25 -3.22 -9.74
N ALA A 113 31.56 -4.51 -9.90
CA ALA A 113 30.54 -5.56 -9.97
C ALA A 113 29.70 -5.61 -8.68
N ASP A 114 30.35 -5.51 -7.52
CA ASP A 114 29.68 -5.43 -6.21
C ASP A 114 28.78 -4.19 -6.11
N LYS A 115 29.25 -3.02 -6.58
CA LYS A 115 28.45 -1.78 -6.61
C LYS A 115 27.22 -1.84 -7.52
N LEU A 116 27.26 -2.68 -8.57
CA LEU A 116 26.16 -2.85 -9.52
C LEU A 116 25.28 -4.05 -9.17
N ASP A 117 25.64 -4.84 -8.16
CA ASP A 117 24.86 -6.01 -7.77
C ASP A 117 23.60 -5.60 -7.00
N VAL A 118 22.46 -6.03 -7.54
CA VAL A 118 21.11 -5.78 -7.00
C VAL A 118 20.49 -7.03 -6.35
N THR A 119 21.27 -8.10 -6.20
CA THR A 119 20.81 -9.41 -5.71
C THR A 119 20.22 -9.30 -4.31
N GLU A 120 20.87 -8.55 -3.42
CA GLU A 120 20.40 -8.38 -2.04
C GLU A 120 19.04 -7.67 -1.99
N GLU A 121 18.88 -6.60 -2.76
CA GLU A 121 17.64 -5.82 -2.85
C GLU A 121 16.50 -6.69 -3.41
N CYS A 122 16.77 -7.51 -4.43
CA CYS A 122 15.78 -8.44 -4.99
C CYS A 122 15.32 -9.48 -3.95
N VAL A 123 16.24 -10.05 -3.18
CA VAL A 123 15.92 -11.00 -2.09
C VAL A 123 15.07 -10.33 -1.02
N ARG A 124 15.44 -9.12 -0.60
CA ARG A 124 14.66 -8.33 0.38
C ARG A 124 13.27 -8.01 -0.14
N LEU A 125 13.12 -7.55 -1.38
CA LEU A 125 11.83 -7.28 -2.01
C LEU A 125 10.92 -8.51 -2.04
N ARG A 126 11.45 -9.69 -2.39
CA ARG A 126 10.67 -10.94 -2.32
C ARG A 126 10.21 -11.25 -0.90
N SER A 127 11.06 -10.99 0.09
CA SER A 127 10.68 -11.16 1.50
C SER A 127 9.57 -10.19 1.91
N HIS A 128 9.68 -8.92 1.49
CA HIS A 128 8.65 -7.92 1.75
C HIS A 128 7.33 -8.27 1.07
N ASN A 129 7.34 -8.69 -0.21
CA ASN A 129 6.11 -9.10 -0.91
C ASN A 129 5.42 -10.28 -0.24
N ARG A 130 6.17 -11.29 0.23
CA ARG A 130 5.60 -12.40 1.01
C ARG A 130 4.99 -11.94 2.33
N LEU A 131 5.68 -11.05 3.05
CA LEU A 131 5.16 -10.48 4.29
C LEU A 131 3.90 -9.65 4.02
N PHE A 132 3.80 -9.00 2.86
CA PHE A 132 2.63 -8.23 2.46
C PHE A 132 1.38 -9.10 2.41
N PHE A 133 1.45 -10.26 1.74
CA PHE A 133 0.35 -11.22 1.70
C PHE A 133 -0.02 -11.74 3.09
N HIS A 134 0.98 -12.00 3.94
CA HIS A 134 0.70 -12.44 5.31
C HIS A 134 -0.06 -11.40 6.14
N ILE A 135 0.30 -10.12 6.00
CA ILE A 135 -0.38 -9.04 6.70
C ILE A 135 -1.83 -8.89 6.21
N LEU A 136 -2.09 -9.05 4.90
CA LEU A 136 -3.45 -8.96 4.36
C LEU A 136 -4.40 -10.04 4.90
N ASP A 137 -3.88 -11.20 5.30
CA ASP A 137 -4.67 -12.29 5.89
C ASP A 137 -4.94 -12.08 7.40
N GLU A 138 -4.40 -11.05 8.04
CA GLU A 138 -4.65 -10.78 9.46
C GLU A 138 -5.99 -10.05 9.67
N GLU A 139 -6.82 -10.48 10.65
CA GLU A 139 -8.11 -9.86 11.01
C GLU A 139 -7.99 -8.47 11.70
N ALA A 140 -6.80 -7.87 11.73
CA ALA A 140 -6.50 -6.63 12.46
C ALA A 140 -6.51 -5.39 11.55
N VAL A 141 -6.39 -4.19 12.13
CA VAL A 141 -6.14 -2.96 11.36
C VAL A 141 -4.74 -3.05 10.73
N VAL A 142 -4.69 -3.34 9.43
CA VAL A 142 -3.45 -3.64 8.70
C VAL A 142 -2.80 -2.41 8.04
N GLY A 143 -3.55 -1.31 7.84
CA GLY A 143 -3.10 -0.14 7.06
C GLY A 143 -1.73 0.41 7.48
N LYS A 144 -1.50 0.62 8.78
CA LYS A 144 -0.21 1.12 9.30
C LYS A 144 0.96 0.15 9.07
N LYS A 145 0.72 -1.16 9.19
CA LYS A 145 1.75 -2.18 8.93
C LYS A 145 2.10 -2.23 7.45
N LEU A 146 1.08 -2.18 6.57
CA LEU A 146 1.25 -2.12 5.12
C LEU A 146 2.00 -0.86 4.70
N ASN A 147 1.70 0.29 5.31
CA ASN A 147 2.41 1.54 5.05
C ASN A 147 3.90 1.46 5.38
N PHE A 148 4.28 0.84 6.51
CA PHE A 148 5.69 0.61 6.84
C PHE A 148 6.36 -0.31 5.82
N LEU A 149 5.67 -1.38 5.42
CA LEU A 149 6.21 -2.33 4.46
C LEU A 149 6.41 -1.70 3.07
N LEU A 150 5.48 -0.84 2.63
CA LEU A 150 5.61 -0.08 1.38
C LEU A 150 6.79 0.89 1.41
N GLN A 151 7.12 1.48 2.58
CA GLN A 151 8.32 2.29 2.72
C GLN A 151 9.60 1.47 2.51
N GLU A 152 9.67 0.27 3.10
CA GLU A 152 10.80 -0.63 2.91
C GLU A 152 10.91 -1.09 1.45
N ILE A 153 9.80 -1.49 0.81
CA ILE A 153 9.76 -1.84 -0.62
C ILE A 153 10.26 -0.67 -1.49
N ASN A 154 9.82 0.56 -1.20
CA ASN A 154 10.29 1.75 -1.91
C ASN A 154 11.79 2.00 -1.68
N ARG A 155 12.28 1.78 -0.46
CA ARG A 155 13.72 1.93 -0.15
C ARG A 155 14.55 0.98 -1.00
N GLU A 156 14.21 -0.31 -1.01
CA GLU A 156 14.94 -1.31 -1.82
C GLU A 156 14.83 -0.98 -3.32
N THR A 157 13.66 -0.55 -3.79
CA THR A 157 13.45 -0.13 -5.19
C THR A 157 14.32 1.07 -5.57
N ASN A 158 14.52 2.03 -4.67
CA ASN A 158 15.43 3.16 -4.89
C ASN A 158 16.91 2.74 -4.90
N THR A 159 17.29 1.78 -4.08
CA THR A 159 18.65 1.22 -4.11
C THR A 159 18.91 0.48 -5.42
N ILE A 160 17.95 -0.28 -5.93
CA ILE A 160 18.05 -0.88 -7.28
C ILE A 160 18.20 0.23 -8.32
N SER A 161 17.41 1.30 -8.24
CA SER A 161 17.49 2.44 -9.16
C SER A 161 18.87 3.08 -9.22
N SER A 162 19.57 3.20 -8.08
CA SER A 162 20.89 3.84 -8.01
C SER A 162 22.02 2.92 -8.46
N LYS A 163 21.84 1.60 -8.32
CA LYS A 163 22.75 0.57 -8.82
C LYS A 163 22.51 0.18 -10.28
N ALA A 164 21.33 0.44 -10.81
CA ALA A 164 20.94 0.08 -12.17
C ALA A 164 21.70 0.91 -13.22
N ALA A 165 22.73 0.31 -13.84
CA ALA A 165 23.40 0.84 -15.02
C ALA A 165 22.74 0.38 -16.35
N ASN A 166 21.56 -0.23 -16.27
CA ASN A 166 20.85 -0.85 -17.40
C ASN A 166 19.48 -0.18 -17.60
N ALA A 167 19.19 0.20 -18.84
CA ALA A 167 17.97 0.94 -19.19
C ALA A 167 16.71 0.12 -18.96
N GLU A 168 16.74 -1.18 -19.23
CA GLU A 168 15.63 -2.10 -19.00
C GLU A 168 15.28 -2.19 -17.51
N ILE A 169 16.27 -2.34 -16.63
CA ILE A 169 16.08 -2.31 -15.17
C ILE A 169 15.48 -0.96 -14.73
N SER A 170 15.98 0.15 -15.25
CA SER A 170 15.43 1.48 -14.94
C SER A 170 13.96 1.62 -15.33
N HIS A 171 13.54 1.08 -16.47
CA HIS A 171 12.13 1.07 -16.86
C HIS A 171 11.26 0.22 -15.93
N ILE A 172 11.75 -0.95 -15.50
CA ILE A 172 11.04 -1.81 -14.55
C ILE A 172 10.89 -1.08 -13.20
N VAL A 173 11.95 -0.42 -12.72
CA VAL A 173 11.94 0.36 -11.48
C VAL A 173 10.89 1.47 -11.51
N VAL A 174 10.73 2.17 -12.63
CA VAL A 174 9.68 3.20 -12.77
C VAL A 174 8.28 2.58 -12.63
N ARG A 175 8.01 1.46 -13.30
CA ARG A 175 6.73 0.74 -13.16
C ARG A 175 6.50 0.30 -11.71
N MET A 176 7.53 -0.22 -11.05
CA MET A 176 7.43 -0.61 -9.64
C MET A 176 7.07 0.58 -8.74
N LYS A 177 7.68 1.75 -8.96
CA LYS A 177 7.36 2.97 -8.19
C LYS A 177 5.91 3.40 -8.37
N GLU A 178 5.37 3.29 -9.58
CA GLU A 178 3.95 3.56 -9.85
C GLU A 178 3.04 2.59 -9.09
N GLU A 179 3.35 1.29 -9.09
CA GLU A 179 2.56 0.30 -8.34
C GLU A 179 2.67 0.48 -6.83
N ILE A 180 3.84 0.85 -6.32
CA ILE A 180 4.05 1.17 -4.89
C ILE A 180 3.20 2.37 -4.48
N GLU A 181 3.12 3.42 -5.29
CA GLU A 181 2.32 4.60 -4.96
C GLU A 181 0.82 4.28 -4.95
N LYS A 182 0.34 3.53 -5.95
CA LYS A 182 -1.06 3.05 -5.97
C LYS A 182 -1.37 2.20 -4.74
N LEU A 183 -0.48 1.28 -4.37
CA LEU A 183 -0.62 0.49 -3.14
C LEU A 183 -0.65 1.36 -1.88
N ARG A 184 0.12 2.45 -1.84
CA ARG A 184 0.15 3.40 -0.72
C ARG A 184 -1.16 4.17 -0.59
N GLU A 185 -1.76 4.58 -1.70
CA GLU A 185 -3.09 5.18 -1.73
C GLU A 185 -4.15 4.18 -1.22
N GLN A 186 -4.11 2.94 -1.68
CA GLN A 186 -5.05 1.91 -1.23
C GLN A 186 -4.88 1.53 0.24
N ALA A 187 -3.64 1.48 0.74
CA ALA A 187 -3.37 1.18 2.14
C ALA A 187 -3.92 2.24 3.11
N GLN A 188 -4.10 3.49 2.67
CA GLN A 188 -4.75 4.54 3.46
C GLN A 188 -6.27 4.38 3.52
N ASN A 189 -6.88 3.73 2.51
CA ASN A 189 -8.31 3.45 2.48
C ASN A 189 -8.70 2.23 3.33
N LEU A 190 -7.71 1.46 3.82
CA LEU A 190 -7.88 0.30 4.70
C LEU A 190 -7.86 0.65 6.21
N GLU A 191 -7.67 1.93 6.56
CA GLU A 191 -7.79 2.43 7.94
C GLU A 191 -9.24 2.75 8.32
#